data_AF-A0A7C1AHN0-F1
#
_entry.id   AF-A0A7C1AHN0-F1
#
_cell.length_a   1.000
_cell.length_b   1.000
_cell.length_c   1.000
_cell.angle_alpha   90.00
_cell.angle_beta   90.00
_cell.angle_gamma   90.00
#
_symmetry.space_group_name_H-M   'P 1'
#
loop_
_entity.id
_entity.type
_entity.pdbx_description
1 polymer ?
#
loop_
_entity_poly.entity_id
_entity_poly.type
_entity_poly.pdbx_seq_one_letter_code
_entity_poly.pdbx_strand_id
1 'polypeptide(L)'
;MKKISGAAAILTFFGGLIGLASPVFSQGLVIDHNCTDLTRIPSSYVNSARSTFRISYGHTSHGSQLISGMGNIETQYPTLYAYNEDGSGGALSLHDYEPDGDLGDSDWYSKTRILLNTPGNDRNMIIWSWCGQVSGATSGDIADD
;
A
#
# COMPACT_ATOMS: atom_id res chain seq x y z
N MET A 1 -17.86 62.98 50.74
CA MET A 1 -17.13 63.95 49.90
C MET A 1 -16.65 63.22 48.65
N LYS A 2 -16.92 63.79 47.48
CA LYS A 2 -16.68 63.25 46.12
C LYS A 2 -15.30 62.61 45.94
N LYS A 3 -15.24 61.45 45.28
CA LYS A 3 -14.08 61.08 44.46
C LYS A 3 -14.54 60.83 43.03
N ILE A 4 -13.94 61.60 42.14
CA ILE A 4 -14.20 61.71 40.71
C ILE A 4 -13.28 60.71 39.99
N SER A 5 -13.82 60.20 38.90
CA SER A 5 -13.36 59.23 37.92
C SER A 5 -11.93 59.44 37.39
N GLY A 6 -11.31 58.33 36.96
CA GLY A 6 -10.15 58.32 36.07
C GLY A 6 -9.96 56.94 35.45
N ALA A 7 -10.46 56.74 34.23
CA ALA A 7 -10.22 55.54 33.44
C ALA A 7 -8.88 55.70 32.71
N ALA A 8 -7.93 54.80 32.97
CA ALA A 8 -6.71 54.69 32.18
C ALA A 8 -6.95 53.64 31.08
N ALA A 9 -6.98 54.08 29.82
CA ALA A 9 -6.97 53.19 28.68
C ALA A 9 -5.57 52.58 28.55
N ILE A 10 -5.46 51.26 28.80
CA ILE A 10 -4.27 50.49 28.50
C ILE A 10 -4.35 50.13 27.01
N LEU A 11 -3.53 50.81 26.21
CA LEU A 11 -3.34 50.49 24.80
C LEU A 11 -2.34 49.33 24.70
N THR A 12 -2.83 48.09 24.68
CA THR A 12 -1.98 46.91 24.47
C THR A 12 -1.58 46.85 23.00
N PHE A 13 -0.31 47.14 22.70
CA PHE A 13 0.27 47.02 21.37
C PHE A 13 0.51 45.52 21.08
N PHE A 14 -0.43 44.87 20.40
CA PHE A 14 -0.19 43.55 19.81
C PHE A 14 0.75 43.72 18.60
N GLY A 15 2.06 43.69 18.85
CA GLY A 15 3.06 43.51 17.80
C GLY A 15 2.90 42.10 17.21
N GLY A 16 2.21 42.00 16.09
CA GLY A 16 2.07 40.76 15.34
C GLY A 16 3.43 40.31 14.82
N LEU A 17 3.99 39.24 15.40
CA LEU A 17 4.94 38.40 14.67
C LEU A 17 4.17 37.72 13.54
N ILE A 18 4.25 38.27 12.34
CA ILE A 18 3.95 37.52 11.13
C ILE A 18 5.09 36.50 10.97
N GLY A 19 4.87 35.30 11.51
CA GLY A 19 5.72 34.15 11.23
C GLY A 19 5.60 33.83 9.74
N LEU A 20 6.68 34.02 8.99
CA LEU A 20 6.80 33.51 7.63
C LEU A 20 6.85 31.98 7.72
N ALA A 21 5.68 31.34 7.60
CA ALA A 21 5.62 29.90 7.42
C ALA A 21 6.13 29.58 6.01
N SER A 22 7.38 29.14 5.89
CA SER A 22 7.89 28.59 4.64
C SER A 22 7.10 27.32 4.30
N PRO A 23 6.57 27.18 3.08
CA PRO A 23 5.95 25.93 2.67
C PRO A 23 7.03 24.84 2.62
N VAL A 24 6.93 23.85 3.50
CA VAL A 24 7.71 22.61 3.40
C VAL A 24 7.05 21.79 2.29
N PHE A 25 7.63 21.83 1.10
CA PHE A 25 7.27 20.86 0.07
C PHE A 25 7.86 19.51 0.47
N SER A 26 7.01 18.47 0.54
CA SER A 26 7.50 17.11 0.67
C SER A 26 8.41 16.83 -0.52
N GLN A 27 9.71 16.58 -0.28
CA GLN A 27 10.53 15.96 -1.32
C GLN A 27 9.90 14.64 -1.73
N GLY A 28 9.99 14.31 -3.02
CA GLY A 28 9.56 13.00 -3.51
C GLY A 28 10.34 11.89 -2.82
N LEU A 29 9.65 10.83 -2.41
CA LEU A 29 10.29 9.62 -1.89
C LEU A 29 10.91 8.85 -3.08
N VAL A 30 12.23 8.71 -3.10
CA VAL A 30 12.93 7.87 -4.07
C VAL A 30 13.17 6.50 -3.46
N ILE A 31 12.62 5.46 -4.10
CA ILE A 31 12.88 4.05 -3.76
C ILE A 31 13.69 3.48 -4.93
N ASP A 32 14.98 3.26 -4.72
CA ASP A 32 15.90 2.77 -5.75
C ASP A 32 16.69 1.54 -5.24
N HIS A 33 17.72 1.14 -5.99
CA HIS A 33 18.54 -0.03 -5.66
C HIS A 33 19.38 0.14 -4.37
N ASN A 34 19.48 1.35 -3.82
CA ASN A 34 20.08 1.60 -2.50
C ASN A 34 19.10 1.30 -1.34
N CYS A 35 17.82 1.04 -1.65
CA CYS A 35 16.77 0.67 -0.70
C CYS A 35 16.56 -0.86 -0.60
N THR A 36 17.59 -1.65 -0.87
CA THR A 36 17.52 -3.12 -0.94
C THR A 36 17.87 -3.84 0.36
N ASP A 37 18.39 -3.12 1.37
CA ASP A 37 18.70 -3.69 2.68
C ASP A 37 17.42 -3.95 3.50
N LEU A 38 16.94 -5.19 3.42
CA LEU A 38 15.73 -5.64 4.11
C LEU A 38 15.83 -5.57 5.63
N THR A 39 17.04 -5.54 6.21
CA THR A 39 17.21 -5.42 7.67
C THR A 39 16.77 -4.06 8.20
N ARG A 40 16.66 -3.06 7.31
CA ARG A 40 16.15 -1.73 7.62
C ARG A 40 14.63 -1.66 7.69
N ILE A 41 13.92 -2.71 7.31
CA ILE A 41 12.46 -2.80 7.44
C ILE A 41 12.14 -3.25 8.88
N PRO A 42 11.49 -2.40 9.71
CA PRO A 42 11.06 -2.84 11.02
C PRO A 42 10.18 -4.09 10.93
N SER A 43 10.53 -5.13 11.69
CA SER A 43 9.79 -6.39 11.70
C SER A 43 8.33 -6.21 12.10
N SER A 44 7.99 -5.15 12.84
CA SER A 44 6.61 -4.77 13.15
C SER A 44 5.76 -4.57 11.90
N TYR A 45 6.29 -3.99 10.83
CA TYR A 45 5.53 -3.80 9.59
C TYR A 45 5.28 -5.11 8.87
N VAL A 46 6.28 -5.99 8.81
CA VAL A 46 6.14 -7.33 8.20
C VAL A 46 5.16 -8.18 9.01
N ASN A 47 5.26 -8.13 10.34
CA ASN A 47 4.35 -8.82 11.25
C ASN A 47 2.91 -8.29 11.14
N SER A 48 2.73 -6.97 11.03
CA SER A 48 1.41 -6.39 10.78
C SER A 48 0.85 -6.87 9.44
N ALA A 49 1.65 -6.84 8.37
CA ALA A 49 1.21 -7.28 7.04
C ALA A 49 0.75 -8.75 7.05
N ARG A 50 1.57 -9.68 7.54
CA ARG A 50 1.21 -11.12 7.57
C ARG A 50 0.05 -11.46 8.49
N SER A 51 -0.20 -10.65 9.53
CA SER A 51 -1.35 -10.81 10.43
C SER A 51 -2.65 -10.19 9.88
N THR A 52 -2.53 -9.24 8.96
CA THR A 52 -3.67 -8.45 8.46
C THR A 52 -4.11 -8.94 7.10
N PHE A 53 -3.18 -9.20 6.18
CA PHE A 53 -3.51 -9.45 4.79
C PHE A 53 -3.65 -10.94 4.48
N ARG A 54 -4.67 -11.23 3.68
CA ARG A 54 -4.95 -12.52 3.05
C ARG A 54 -5.12 -12.22 1.56
N ILE A 55 -4.06 -12.46 0.82
CA ILE A 55 -3.88 -11.95 -0.54
C ILE A 55 -4.38 -13.00 -1.53
N SER A 56 -5.01 -12.53 -2.59
CA SER A 56 -5.21 -13.26 -3.83
C SER A 56 -4.46 -12.53 -4.94
N TYR A 57 -3.62 -13.22 -5.69
CA TYR A 57 -2.83 -12.63 -6.77
C TYR A 57 -3.13 -13.32 -8.11
N GLY A 58 -3.90 -12.63 -8.95
CA GLY A 58 -4.18 -13.06 -10.31
C GLY A 58 -3.08 -12.58 -11.25
N HIS A 59 -2.34 -13.53 -11.84
CA HIS A 59 -1.36 -13.21 -12.85
C HIS A 59 -1.11 -14.34 -13.85
N THR A 60 -0.42 -13.98 -14.94
CA THR A 60 0.13 -14.94 -15.90
C THR A 60 1.66 -14.89 -15.87
N SER A 61 2.29 -15.39 -16.93
CA SER A 61 3.74 -15.63 -17.05
C SER A 61 4.63 -14.49 -16.54
N HIS A 62 4.46 -13.25 -17.01
CA HIS A 62 5.31 -12.14 -16.53
C HIS A 62 5.06 -11.78 -15.06
N GLY A 63 3.83 -11.92 -14.56
CA GLY A 63 3.51 -11.54 -13.17
C GLY A 63 4.18 -12.44 -12.11
N SER A 64 4.74 -13.59 -12.51
CA SER A 64 5.44 -14.52 -11.62
C SER A 64 6.71 -13.94 -10.96
N GLN A 65 7.17 -12.76 -11.42
CA GLN A 65 8.33 -12.08 -10.84
C GLN A 65 8.15 -11.73 -9.36
N LEU A 66 6.93 -11.36 -8.92
CA LEU A 66 6.66 -11.09 -7.50
C LEU A 66 6.83 -12.35 -6.65
N ILE A 67 6.25 -13.47 -7.09
CA ILE A 67 6.35 -14.76 -6.40
C ILE A 67 7.79 -15.26 -6.36
N SER A 68 8.51 -15.16 -7.47
CA SER A 68 9.93 -15.54 -7.55
C SER A 68 10.79 -14.69 -6.60
N GLY A 69 10.53 -13.38 -6.54
CA GLY A 69 11.20 -12.46 -5.62
C GLY A 69 10.90 -12.78 -4.16
N MET A 70 9.64 -13.04 -3.82
CA MET A 70 9.23 -13.45 -2.47
C MET A 70 9.91 -14.76 -2.05
N GLY A 71 9.98 -15.77 -2.93
CA GLY A 71 10.68 -17.03 -2.64
C GLY A 71 12.18 -16.86 -2.38
N ASN A 72 12.84 -15.95 -3.11
CA ASN A 72 14.24 -15.61 -2.84
C ASN A 72 14.41 -14.93 -1.47
N ILE A 73 13.50 -14.02 -1.10
CA ILE A 73 13.52 -13.34 0.20
C ILE A 73 13.24 -14.33 1.34
N GLU A 74 12.25 -15.21 1.17
CA GLU A 74 11.93 -16.26 2.14
C GLU A 74 13.14 -17.20 2.35
N THR A 75 13.82 -17.60 1.27
CA THR A 75 15.04 -18.43 1.37
C THR A 75 16.10 -17.77 2.26
N GLN A 76 16.27 -16.45 2.15
CA GLN A 76 17.23 -15.69 2.96
C GLN A 76 16.73 -15.44 4.40
N TYR A 77 15.41 -15.32 4.59
CA TYR A 77 14.76 -14.95 5.85
C TYR A 77 13.51 -15.83 6.14
N PRO A 78 13.70 -17.14 6.40
CA PRO A 78 12.66 -18.17 6.32
C PRO A 78 11.57 -18.10 7.41
N THR A 79 11.67 -17.16 8.35
CA THR A 79 10.67 -16.99 9.42
C THR A 79 9.93 -15.66 9.30
N LEU A 80 10.65 -14.56 9.04
CA LEU A 80 10.05 -13.23 9.02
C LEU A 80 9.23 -13.01 7.75
N TYR A 81 9.71 -13.54 6.61
CA TYR A 81 9.09 -13.37 5.29
C TYR A 81 8.49 -14.67 4.75
N ALA A 82 8.18 -15.62 5.63
CA ALA A 82 7.49 -16.84 5.24
C ALA A 82 6.12 -16.52 4.64
N TYR A 83 5.74 -17.21 3.57
CA TYR A 83 4.42 -17.12 2.98
C TYR A 83 3.92 -18.50 2.55
N ASN A 84 2.62 -18.70 2.62
CA ASN A 84 1.95 -19.90 2.15
C ASN A 84 0.48 -19.60 1.87
N GLU A 85 -0.28 -20.60 1.42
CA GLU A 85 -1.66 -20.40 0.97
C GLU A 85 -2.58 -19.94 2.11
N ASP A 86 -2.49 -20.57 3.28
CA ASP A 86 -3.47 -20.40 4.38
C ASP A 86 -3.03 -19.44 5.50
N GLY A 87 -1.75 -19.04 5.52
CA GLY A 87 -1.12 -18.27 6.61
C GLY A 87 -0.68 -19.14 7.80
N SER A 88 -0.63 -20.46 7.65
CA SER A 88 -0.21 -21.38 8.71
C SER A 88 1.20 -21.07 9.20
N GLY A 89 1.45 -21.34 10.49
CA GLY A 89 2.73 -21.00 11.12
C GLY A 89 2.97 -19.49 11.30
N GLY A 90 1.97 -18.65 11.04
CA GLY A 90 2.10 -17.19 11.10
C GLY A 90 2.74 -16.57 9.85
N ALA A 91 2.74 -17.30 8.74
CA ALA A 91 3.17 -16.81 7.43
C ALA A 91 2.17 -15.81 6.82
N LEU A 92 2.60 -15.05 5.81
CA LEU A 92 1.68 -14.26 4.99
C LEU A 92 0.81 -15.22 4.15
N SER A 93 -0.51 -15.05 4.20
CA SER A 93 -1.43 -15.84 3.38
C SER A 93 -1.54 -15.25 1.97
N LEU A 94 -1.19 -16.05 0.96
CA LEU A 94 -1.23 -15.67 -0.46
C LEU A 94 -1.74 -16.84 -1.30
N HIS A 95 -2.83 -16.61 -2.03
CA HIS A 95 -3.28 -17.49 -3.10
C HIS A 95 -2.63 -17.04 -4.40
N ASP A 96 -1.79 -17.89 -4.96
CA ASP A 96 -1.06 -17.65 -6.21
C ASP A 96 -1.89 -18.15 -7.40
N TYR A 97 -1.90 -17.41 -8.51
CA TYR A 97 -2.78 -17.67 -9.67
C TYR A 97 -4.28 -17.68 -9.36
N GLU A 98 -4.71 -16.95 -8.32
CA GLU A 98 -6.13 -16.84 -7.97
C GLU A 98 -6.57 -15.36 -7.86
N PRO A 99 -7.61 -14.93 -8.60
CA PRO A 99 -8.28 -15.66 -9.67
C PRO A 99 -7.37 -15.90 -10.88
N ASP A 100 -7.66 -16.91 -11.69
CA ASP A 100 -6.87 -17.23 -12.89
C ASP A 100 -6.92 -16.10 -13.94
N GLY A 101 -5.79 -15.84 -14.60
CA GLY A 101 -5.60 -14.79 -15.59
C GLY A 101 -4.83 -13.57 -15.07
N ASP A 102 -4.88 -12.47 -15.82
CA ASP A 102 -4.26 -11.18 -15.47
C ASP A 102 -5.19 -10.00 -15.85
N LEU A 103 -4.80 -8.75 -15.57
CA LEU A 103 -5.60 -7.56 -15.89
C LEU A 103 -5.89 -7.39 -17.40
N GLY A 104 -5.09 -8.01 -18.26
CA GLY A 104 -5.35 -8.01 -19.70
C GLY A 104 -6.52 -8.91 -20.10
N ASP A 105 -7.04 -9.73 -19.19
CA ASP A 105 -8.27 -10.48 -19.39
C ASP A 105 -9.48 -9.56 -19.24
N SER A 106 -10.32 -9.47 -20.27
CA SER A 106 -11.56 -8.68 -20.26
C SER A 106 -12.53 -9.05 -19.12
N ASP A 107 -12.38 -10.23 -18.53
CA ASP A 107 -13.25 -10.73 -17.48
C ASP A 107 -12.70 -10.54 -16.04
N TRP A 108 -11.52 -9.94 -15.85
CA TRP A 108 -10.84 -9.78 -14.54
C TRP A 108 -11.77 -9.22 -13.46
N TYR A 109 -12.62 -8.26 -13.84
CA TYR A 109 -13.61 -7.63 -12.97
C TYR A 109 -14.63 -8.67 -12.47
N SER A 110 -15.16 -9.47 -13.38
CA SER A 110 -16.15 -10.51 -13.07
C SER A 110 -15.53 -11.61 -12.20
N LYS A 111 -14.29 -12.04 -12.51
CA LYS A 111 -13.56 -13.03 -11.72
C LYS A 111 -13.29 -12.55 -10.30
N THR A 112 -12.93 -11.27 -10.14
CA THR A 112 -12.79 -10.64 -8.82
C THR A 112 -14.10 -10.69 -8.05
N ARG A 113 -15.23 -10.35 -8.69
CA ARG A 113 -16.55 -10.39 -8.05
C ARG A 113 -16.99 -11.81 -7.69
N ILE A 114 -16.68 -12.79 -8.53
CA ILE A 114 -16.97 -14.20 -8.25
C ILE A 114 -16.19 -14.64 -7.01
N LEU A 115 -14.87 -14.44 -6.98
CA LEU A 115 -14.02 -14.78 -5.85
C LEU A 115 -14.53 -14.16 -4.54
N LEU A 116 -14.81 -12.85 -4.55
CA LEU A 116 -15.27 -12.14 -3.34
C LEU A 116 -16.65 -12.62 -2.84
N ASN A 117 -17.51 -13.11 -3.74
CA ASN A 117 -18.84 -13.63 -3.40
C ASN A 117 -18.84 -15.14 -3.11
N THR A 118 -17.72 -15.84 -3.30
CA THR A 118 -17.61 -17.28 -2.99
C THR A 118 -17.85 -17.49 -1.49
N PRO A 119 -18.80 -18.35 -1.09
CA PRO A 119 -19.03 -18.65 0.31
C PRO A 119 -17.75 -19.14 1.01
N GLY A 120 -17.41 -18.51 2.13
CA GLY A 120 -16.19 -18.83 2.87
C GLY A 120 -14.92 -18.12 2.37
N ASN A 121 -15.02 -17.26 1.36
CA ASN A 121 -13.91 -16.40 0.97
C ASN A 121 -13.46 -15.52 2.15
N ASP A 122 -12.16 -15.56 2.42
CA ASP A 122 -11.50 -14.82 3.49
C ASP A 122 -10.42 -13.86 2.96
N ARG A 123 -10.31 -13.73 1.62
CA ARG A 123 -9.38 -12.81 0.97
C ARG A 123 -9.81 -11.37 1.26
N ASN A 124 -8.86 -10.53 1.67
CA ASN A 124 -9.09 -9.11 1.96
C ASN A 124 -8.19 -8.16 1.17
N MET A 125 -7.37 -8.71 0.26
CA MET A 125 -6.56 -7.97 -0.69
C MET A 125 -6.53 -8.75 -2.00
N ILE A 126 -6.93 -8.10 -3.10
CA ILE A 126 -6.86 -8.66 -4.44
C ILE A 126 -5.82 -7.86 -5.22
N ILE A 127 -4.84 -8.56 -5.77
CA ILE A 127 -3.79 -7.99 -6.61
C ILE A 127 -3.94 -8.62 -7.98
N TRP A 128 -3.78 -7.82 -9.02
CA TRP A 128 -3.68 -8.33 -10.38
C TRP A 128 -2.43 -7.78 -11.04
N SER A 129 -1.75 -8.62 -11.82
CA SER A 129 -0.67 -8.17 -12.70
C SER A 129 -1.22 -7.74 -14.05
N TRP A 130 -0.43 -6.98 -14.80
CA TRP A 130 -0.61 -6.87 -16.25
C TRP A 130 0.60 -7.49 -16.93
N CYS A 131 0.39 -8.45 -17.83
CA CYS A 131 1.46 -9.07 -18.60
C CYS A 131 1.75 -8.23 -19.87
N GLY A 132 2.16 -8.86 -20.98
CA GLY A 132 2.57 -8.15 -22.20
C GLY A 132 1.48 -7.33 -22.88
N GLN A 133 0.21 -7.58 -22.57
CA GLN A 133 -0.96 -6.95 -23.20
C GLN A 133 -0.94 -5.42 -23.05
N VAL A 134 -0.42 -4.88 -21.93
CA VAL A 134 -0.30 -3.43 -21.72
C VAL A 134 0.61 -2.76 -22.75
N SER A 135 1.59 -3.49 -23.31
CA SER A 135 2.54 -2.92 -24.27
C SER A 135 1.89 -2.53 -25.59
N GLY A 136 0.73 -3.11 -25.90
CA GLY A 136 -0.09 -2.77 -27.07
C GLY A 136 -1.36 -1.98 -26.72
N ALA A 137 -1.62 -1.72 -25.44
CA ALA A 137 -2.82 -1.04 -24.99
C ALA A 137 -2.72 0.47 -25.28
N THR A 138 -3.84 1.03 -25.74
CA THR A 138 -4.01 2.48 -25.84
C THR A 138 -4.45 3.05 -24.50
N SER A 139 -4.35 4.37 -24.31
CA SER A 139 -4.92 5.01 -23.13
C SER A 139 -6.43 4.77 -22.99
N GLY A 140 -7.14 4.54 -24.10
CA GLY A 140 -8.57 4.21 -24.07
C GLY A 140 -8.85 2.77 -23.62
N ASP A 141 -7.88 1.86 -23.75
CA ASP A 141 -7.99 0.48 -23.25
C ASP A 141 -7.66 0.40 -21.74
N ILE A 142 -7.05 1.45 -21.18
CA ILE A 142 -6.57 1.52 -19.79
C ILE A 142 -7.43 2.46 -18.94
N ALA A 143 -7.95 3.53 -19.53
CA ALA A 143 -8.80 4.48 -18.82
C ALA A 143 -10.12 3.79 -18.44
N ASP A 144 -10.43 3.81 -17.14
CA ASP A 144 -11.74 3.41 -16.64
C ASP A 144 -12.84 4.28 -17.28
N ASP A 145 -13.98 3.66 -17.62
CA ASP A 145 -15.26 4.35 -17.89
C ASP A 145 -15.75 5.14 -16.66
#